data_AF-A0A6M0L2C6-F1
#
_entry.id   AF-A0A6M0L2C6-F1
#
_cell.length_a   1.000
_cell.length_b   1.000
_cell.length_c   1.000
_cell.angle_alpha   90.00
_cell.angle_beta   90.00
_cell.angle_gamma   90.00
#
_symmetry.space_group_name_H-M   'P 1'
#
loop_
_entity.id
_entity.type
_entity.pdbx_description
1 polymer ?
#
loop_
_entity_poly.entity_id
_entity_poly.type
_entity_poly.pdbx_seq_one_letter_code
_entity_poly.pdbx_strand_id
1 'polypeptide(L)' 'MMTDIIADSLTRIRNAANRRLDVTTLLHSKTIEATVSILVDKGYLE' A
#
# COMPACT_ATOMS: atom_id res chain seq x y z
N MET A 1 4.70 18.29 -2.52
CA MET A 1 4.06 18.17 -1.18
C MET A 1 3.22 16.91 -1.16
N MET A 2 3.31 16.10 -0.11
CA MET A 2 2.45 14.92 0.05
C MET A 2 1.11 15.37 0.65
N THR A 3 0.03 15.23 -0.13
CA THR A 3 -1.30 15.73 0.25
C THR A 3 -2.27 14.61 0.62
N ASP A 4 -2.03 13.40 0.11
CA ASP A 4 -2.88 12.24 0.37
C ASP A 4 -2.00 10.98 0.55
N ILE A 5 -1.91 10.53 1.80
CA ILE A 5 -1.10 9.37 2.18
C ILE A 5 -1.73 8.05 1.74
N ILE A 6 -3.06 8.00 1.59
CA ILE A 6 -3.79 6.80 1.16
C ILE A 6 -3.58 6.62 -0.34
N ALA A 7 -3.78 7.69 -1.12
CA ALA A 7 -3.55 7.67 -2.56
C ALA A 7 -2.09 7.35 -2.92
N ASP A 8 -1.12 7.92 -2.19
CA ASP A 8 0.31 7.59 -2.37
C ASP A 8 0.57 6.10 -2.11
N SER A 9 0.03 5.56 -1.00
CA SER A 9 0.22 4.15 -0.63
C SER A 9 -0.35 3.18 -1.67
N LEU A 10 -1.59 3.40 -2.12
CA LEU A 10 -2.20 2.59 -3.17
C LEU A 10 -1.45 2.71 -4.50
N THR A 11 -0.97 3.90 -4.84
CA THR A 11 -0.18 4.12 -6.05
C THR A 11 1.15 3.38 -6.00
N ARG A 12 1.83 3.35 -4.85
CA ARG A 12 3.07 2.56 -4.66
C ARG A 12 2.84 1.07 -4.81
N ILE A 13 1.80 0.53 -4.16
CA ILE A 13 1.42 -0.88 -4.28
C ILE A 13 1.18 -1.24 -5.75
N ARG A 14 0.35 -0.46 -6.46
CA ARG A 14 0.09 -0.68 -7.89
C ARG A 14 1.37 -0.63 -8.74
N ASN A 15 2.24 0.33 -8.50
CA ASN A 15 3.47 0.49 -9.27
C ASN A 15 4.47 -0.66 -9.00
N ALA A 16 4.52 -1.16 -7.77
CA ALA A 16 5.33 -2.33 -7.41
C ALA A 16 4.81 -3.58 -8.12
N ALA A 17 3.49 -3.83 -8.08
CA ALA A 17 2.85 -4.93 -8.78
C ALA A 17 3.10 -4.88 -10.30
N ASN A 18 2.91 -3.72 -10.93
CA ASN A 18 3.18 -3.52 -12.36
C ASN A 18 4.64 -3.78 -12.74
N ARG A 19 5.58 -3.55 -11.81
CA ARG A 19 7.01 -3.81 -11.98
C ARG A 19 7.43 -5.21 -11.53
N ARG A 20 6.49 -6.05 -11.07
CA ARG A 20 6.75 -7.40 -10.53
C ARG A 20 7.77 -7.38 -9.38
N LEU A 21 7.69 -6.38 -8.52
CA LEU A 21 8.44 -6.35 -7.27
C LEU A 21 7.68 -7.16 -6.22
N ASP A 22 8.39 -8.00 -5.47
CA ASP A 22 7.79 -8.83 -4.41
C ASP A 22 7.27 -7.98 -3.24
N VAL A 23 7.96 -6.87 -2.92
CA VAL A 23 7.61 -5.99 -1.79
C VAL A 23 7.75 -4.52 -2.13
N THR A 24 7.03 -3.66 -1.41
CA THR A 24 7.21 -2.20 -1.44
C THR A 24 7.13 -1.61 -0.05
N THR A 25 7.86 -0.51 0.18
CA THR A 25 7.81 0.24 1.43
C THR A 25 6.79 1.38 1.33
N LEU A 26 5.98 1.54 2.38
CA LEU A 26 4.96 2.60 2.50
C LEU A 26 5.29 3.53 3.66
N LEU A 27 4.71 4.74 3.67
CA LEU A 27 4.78 5.60 4.84
C LEU A 27 3.95 4.97 5.98
N HIS A 28 4.58 4.80 7.15
CA HIS A 28 3.88 4.27 8.31
C HIS A 28 2.90 5.29 8.90
N SER A 29 1.65 4.86 9.07
CA SER A 29 0.63 5.50 9.91
C SER A 29 -0.44 4.47 10.26
N LYS A 30 -1.17 4.68 11.36
CA LYS A 30 -2.26 3.78 11.78
C LYS A 30 -3.33 3.58 10.70
N THR A 31 -3.61 4.61 9.91
CA THR A 31 -4.57 4.55 8.80
C THR A 31 -4.08 3.66 7.67
N ILE A 32 -2.79 3.74 7.32
CA ILE A 32 -2.20 2.88 6.28
C ILE A 32 -2.09 1.43 6.77
N GLU A 33 -1.69 1.22 8.03
CA GLU A 33 -1.67 -0.10 8.64
C GLU A 33 -3.06 -0.77 8.58
N ALA A 34 -4.10 -0.09 9.05
CA ALA A 34 -5.47 -0.60 8.98
C ALA A 34 -5.93 -0.89 7.54
N THR A 35 -5.55 -0.03 6.57
CA THR A 35 -5.88 -0.23 5.16
C THR A 35 -5.20 -1.48 4.60
N VAL A 36 -3.91 -1.66 4.89
CA VAL A 36 -3.13 -2.83 4.43
C VAL A 36 -3.66 -4.10 5.08
N SER A 37 -3.98 -4.09 6.38
CA SER A 37 -4.60 -5.25 7.05
C SER A 37 -5.89 -5.69 6.36
N ILE A 38 -6.77 -4.76 5.98
CA ILE A 38 -8.00 -5.11 5.24
C ILE A 38 -7.69 -5.71 3.86
N LEU A 39 -6.65 -5.23 3.17
CA LEU A 39 -6.25 -5.78 1.87
C LEU A 39 -5.67 -7.20 2.03
N VAL A 40 -4.91 -7.46 3.08
CA VAL A 40 -4.40 -8.79 3.43
C VAL A 40 -5.55 -9.73 3.81
N ASP A 41 -6.48 -9.30 4.66
CA ASP A 41 -7.65 -10.10 5.07
C ASP A 41 -8.54 -10.49 3.88
N LYS A 42 -8.57 -9.66 2.84
CA LYS A 42 -9.30 -9.92 1.60
C LYS A 42 -8.48 -10.70 0.56
N GLY A 43 -7.22 -11.02 0.83
CA GLY A 43 -6.33 -11.76 -0.07
C GLY A 43 -5.83 -10.96 -1.27
N TYR A 44 -5.83 -9.62 -1.19
CA TYR A 44 -5.23 -8.76 -2.24
C TYR A 44 -3.73 -8.55 -2.06
N LEU A 45 -3.22 -8.74 -0.84
CA LEU A 45 -1.82 -8.61 -0.45
C LEU A 45 -1.44 -9.78 0.47
N GLU A 46 -0.14 -10.05 0.60
CA GLU A 46 0.46 -11.05 1.49
C GLU A 46 1.34 -10.41 2.57
#